data_AF-A0A293LWU4-F1
#
_entry.id   AF-A0A293LWU4-F1
#
_cell.length_a   1.000
_cell.length_b   1.000
_cell.length_c   1.000
_cell.angle_alpha   90.00
_cell.angle_beta   90.00
_cell.angle_gamma   90.00
#
_symmetry.space_group_name_H-M   'P 1'
#
loop_
_entity.id
_entity.type
_entity.pdbx_description
1 polymer ?
#
loop_
_entity_poly.entity_id
_entity_poly.type
_entity_poly.pdbx_seq_one_letter_code
_entity_poly.pdbx_strand_id
1 'polypeptide(L)' 'MRTTPYEEMEKVLFLWFRRARNNFPISGPVLEEKAKEMALHVGTEDFRFSDSWLSSFKKRHGLVFKIVQ' A
#
# COMPACT_ATOMS: atom_id res chain seq x y z
N MET A 1 -11.52 -1.21 -16.77
CA MET A 1 -10.64 -1.29 -15.57
C MET A 1 -11.46 -1.87 -14.44
N ARG A 2 -10.98 -2.91 -13.73
CA ARG A 2 -11.63 -3.35 -12.48
C ARG A 2 -11.37 -2.28 -11.42
N THR A 3 -12.40 -1.51 -11.07
CA THR A 3 -12.41 -0.64 -9.90
C THR A 3 -12.26 -1.54 -8.67
N THR A 4 -11.14 -1.41 -7.95
CA THR A 4 -11.03 -2.07 -6.65
C THR A 4 -11.83 -1.23 -5.65
N PRO A 5 -12.52 -1.83 -4.67
CA PRO A 5 -13.20 -1.07 -3.61
C PRO A 5 -12.21 -0.23 -2.77
N TYR A 6 -10.91 -0.45 -2.97
CA TYR A 6 -9.81 0.17 -2.23
C TYR A 6 -9.13 1.29 -3.00
N GLU A 7 -9.67 1.76 -4.13
CA GLU A 7 -8.96 2.71 -5.00
C GLU A 7 -8.57 4.00 -4.26
N GLU A 8 -9.47 4.54 -3.44
CA GLU A 8 -9.19 5.76 -2.68
C GLU A 8 -8.14 5.51 -1.58
N MET A 9 -8.27 4.40 -0.85
CA MET A 9 -7.27 3.99 0.15
C MET A 9 -5.90 3.78 -0.49
N GLU A 10 -5.84 3.13 -1.66
CA GLU A 10 -4.60 2.89 -2.41
C GLU A 10 -3.93 4.20 -2.85
N LYS A 11 -4.71 5.20 -3.27
CA LYS A 11 -4.19 6.53 -3.61
C LYS A 11 -3.55 7.21 -2.39
N VAL A 12 -4.25 7.22 -1.26
CA VAL A 12 -3.74 7.82 -0.01
C VAL A 12 -2.49 7.08 0.47
N LEU A 13 -2.49 5.75 0.43
CA LEU A 13 -1.35 4.91 0.80
C LEU A 13 -0.14 5.15 -0.11
N PHE A 14 -0.37 5.26 -1.42
CA PHE A 14 0.70 5.53 -2.37
C PHE A 14 1.34 6.91 -2.16
N LEU A 15 0.53 7.95 -1.91
CA LEU A 15 1.02 9.30 -1.61
C LEU A 15 1.87 9.30 -0.34
N TRP A 16 1.41 8.64 0.72
CA TRP A 16 2.19 8.46 1.93
C TRP A 16 3.49 7.70 1.66
N PHE A 17 3.43 6.57 0.96
CA PHE A 17 4.60 5.74 0.66
C PHE A 17 5.66 6.55 -0.09
N ARG A 18 5.27 7.32 -1.09
CA ARG A 18 6.19 8.18 -1.86
C ARG A 18 6.86 9.25 -1.00
N ARG A 19 6.15 9.81 -0.02
CA ARG A 19 6.70 10.80 0.91
C ARG A 19 7.64 10.16 1.94
N ALA A 20 7.23 9.04 2.51
CA ALA A 20 7.98 8.36 3.56
C ALA A 20 9.26 7.71 3.01
N ARG A 21 9.21 7.11 1.80
CA ARG A 21 10.37 6.43 1.19
C ARG A 21 11.56 7.34 0.89
N ASN A 22 11.34 8.65 0.80
CA ASN A 22 12.41 9.62 0.56
C ASN A 22 13.28 9.83 1.80
N ASN A 23 12.78 9.47 2.99
CA ASN A 23 13.50 9.62 4.25
C ASN A 23 13.94 8.27 4.82
N PHE A 24 13.12 7.23 4.67
CA PHE A 24 13.38 5.91 5.26
C PHE A 24 13.01 4.78 4.30
N PRO A 25 13.80 3.68 4.24
CA PRO A 25 13.38 2.49 3.51
C PRO A 25 12.12 1.91 4.17
N ILE A 26 11.06 1.73 3.37
CA ILE A 26 9.79 1.18 3.85
C ILE A 26 9.79 -0.32 3.58
N SER A 27 9.77 -1.11 4.65
CA SER A 27 9.64 -2.57 4.58
C SER A 27 8.19 -2.99 4.29
N GLY A 28 8.01 -4.26 3.91
CA GLY A 28 6.69 -4.85 3.73
C GLY A 28 5.78 -4.70 4.97
N PRO A 29 6.24 -5.07 6.18
CA PRO A 29 5.46 -4.93 7.41
C PRO A 29 5.02 -3.49 7.70
N VAL A 30 5.89 -2.50 7.51
CA VAL A 30 5.55 -1.08 7.73
C VAL A 30 4.50 -0.60 6.73
N LEU A 31 4.60 -1.05 5.47
CA LEU A 31 3.57 -0.76 4.47
C LEU A 31 2.24 -1.43 4.83
N GLU A 32 2.27 -2.66 5.33
CA GLU A 32 1.08 -3.40 5.76
C GLU A 32 0.36 -2.72 6.92
N GLU A 33 1.07 -2.35 7.98
CA GLU A 33 0.50 -1.64 9.13
C GLU A 33 -0.16 -0.34 8.68
N LYS A 34 0.51 0.42 7.81
CA LYS A 34 -0.07 1.68 7.32
C LYS A 34 -1.30 1.46 6.43
N ALA A 35 -1.29 0.43 5.60
CA ALA A 35 -2.45 0.08 4.77
C ALA A 35 -3.68 -0.27 5.63
N LYS A 36 -3.48 -1.01 6.73
CA LYS A 36 -4.55 -1.33 7.70
C LYS A 36 -5.05 -0.08 8.42
N GLU A 37 -4.15 0.78 8.88
CA GLU A 37 -4.53 2.06 9.52
C GLU A 37 -5.38 2.93 8.59
N MET A 38 -4.99 3.04 7.31
CA MET A 38 -5.74 3.82 6.32
C MET A 38 -7.08 3.18 5.97
N ALA A 39 -7.13 1.84 5.89
CA ALA A 39 -8.36 1.11 5.64
C ALA A 39 -9.41 1.38 6.74
N LEU A 40 -9.00 1.41 8.00
CA LEU A 40 -9.87 1.79 9.12
C LEU A 40 -10.42 3.22 8.97
N HIS A 41 -9.56 4.18 8.60
CA HIS A 41 -9.98 5.58 8.44
C HIS A 41 -10.99 5.80 7.32
N VAL A 42 -10.96 4.98 6.26
CA VAL A 42 -11.92 5.08 5.14
C VAL A 42 -13.12 4.15 5.29
N GLY A 43 -13.29 3.48 6.44
CA GLY A 43 -14.41 2.57 6.70
C GLY A 43 -14.32 1.23 5.96
N THR A 44 -13.12 0.80 5.59
CA THR A 44 -12.84 -0.50 4.96
C THR A 44 -12.30 -1.48 6.01
N GLU A 45 -13.17 -1.91 6.92
CA GLU A 45 -12.79 -2.75 8.06
C GLU A 45 -12.32 -4.17 7.64
N ASP A 46 -12.79 -4.67 6.50
CA ASP A 46 -12.43 -5.99 5.96
C ASP A 46 -11.19 -6.00 5.07
N PHE A 47 -10.38 -4.94 5.10
CA PHE A 47 -9.18 -4.88 4.27
C PHE A 47 -8.16 -5.98 4.64
N ARG A 48 -7.82 -6.80 3.66
CA ARG A 48 -6.78 -7.85 3.80
C ARG A 48 -5.55 -7.50 2.99
N PHE A 49 -4.49 -7.16 3.71
CA PHE A 49 -3.15 -7.10 3.12
C PHE A 49 -2.72 -8.53 2.76
N SER A 50 -2.63 -8.81 1.46
CA SER A 50 -2.24 -10.12 0.92
C SER A 50 -1.16 -9.95 -0.12
N ASP A 51 -0.39 -11.00 -0.40
CA ASP A 51 0.64 -10.97 -1.44
C ASP A 51 0.10 -10.61 -2.82
N SER A 52 -1.11 -11.10 -3.13
CA SER A 52 -1.81 -10.78 -4.40
C SER A 52 -2.20 -9.30 -4.47
N TRP A 53 -2.71 -8.75 -3.37
CA TRP A 53 -3.03 -7.32 -3.31
C TRP A 53 -1.76 -6.47 -3.41
N LEU A 54 -0.72 -6.82 -2.65
CA LEU A 54 0.57 -6.11 -2.65
C LEU A 54 1.22 -6.15 -4.04
N SER A 55 1.22 -7.31 -4.71
CA SER A 55 1.73 -7.45 -6.08
C SER A 55 0.95 -6.57 -7.06
N SER A 56 -0.37 -6.50 -6.90
CA SER A 56 -1.23 -5.65 -7.72
C SER A 56 -1.00 -4.16 -7.45
N PHE A 57 -0.87 -3.76 -6.17
CA PHE A 57 -0.54 -2.40 -5.74
C PHE A 57 0.81 -1.95 -6.33
N LYS A 58 1.84 -2.80 -6.22
CA LYS A 58 3.16 -2.52 -6.82
C LYS A 58 3.06 -2.33 -8.32
N LYS A 59 2.32 -3.21 -9.02
CA LYS A 59 2.12 -3.12 -10.48
C LYS A 59 1.37 -1.85 -10.88
N ARG A 60 0.31 -1.48 -10.17
CA ARG A 60 -0.49 -0.27 -10.44
C ARG A 60 0.33 1.02 -10.27
N HIS A 61 1.20 1.05 -9.27
CA HIS A 61 1.96 2.26 -8.91
C HIS A 61 3.43 2.24 -9.36
N GLY A 62 3.84 1.25 -10.16
CA GLY A 62 5.22 1.11 -10.63
C GLY A 62 6.26 0.98 -9.51
N LEU A 63 5.88 0.37 -8.38
CA LEU A 63 6.77 0.22 -7.23
C LEU A 63 7.66 -1.01 -7.38
N VAL A 64 8.97 -0.80 -7.30
CA VAL A 64 9.95 -1.88 -7.19
C VAL A 64 10.46 -1.90 -5.75
N PHE A 65 10.14 -2.96 -5.02
CA PHE A 65 10.76 -3.21 -3.72
C PHE A 65 12.10 -3.86 -3.99
N LYS A 66 13.18 -3.12 -3.70
CA LYS A 66 14.51 -3.71 -3.70
C LYS A 66 14.63 -4.53 -2.43
N ILE A 67 14.82 -5.84 -2.57
CA ILE A 67 15.33 -6.65 -1.47
C ILE A 67 16.76 -6.15 -1.26
N VAL A 68 17.00 -5.46 -0.15
CA VAL A 68 18.37 -5.23 0.29
C VAL A 68 18.87 -6.60 0.75
N GLN A 69 19.79 -7.18 -0.02
CA GLN A 69 20.61 -8.31 0.42
C GLN A 69 21.65 -7.84 1.43
#